data_AF-A0A7W9YMJ2-F1
#
_entry.id   AF-A0A7W9YMJ2-F1
#
_cell.length_a   1.000
_cell.length_b   1.000
_cell.length_c   1.000
_cell.angle_alpha   90.00
_cell.angle_beta   90.00
_cell.angle_gamma   90.00
#
_symmetry.space_group_name_H-M   'P 1'
#
loop_
_entity.id
_entity.type
_entity.pdbx_description
1 polymer ?
#
loop_
_entity_poly.entity_id
_entity_poly.type
_entity_poly.pdbx_seq_one_letter_code
_entity_poly.pdbx_strand_id
1 'polypeptide(L)'
;MSLYNERIDVRSSTGGHPALFSWRGRMFRVRRVIGTWNSAPGTPDADIRLVRVAAESDRGEPTIADITLDTATADWTMRRMWN
;
A
#
# COMPACT_ATOMS: atom_id res chain seq x y z
N MET A 1 7.42 -11.28 -12.14
CA MET A 1 6.71 -10.32 -11.27
C MET A 1 6.38 -11.03 -9.95
N SER A 2 6.64 -10.41 -8.80
CA SER A 2 6.60 -11.10 -7.50
C SER A 2 5.46 -10.62 -6.59
N LEU A 3 4.94 -11.54 -5.78
CA LEU A 3 4.10 -11.22 -4.63
C LEU A 3 5.00 -11.00 -3.41
N TYR A 4 4.66 -10.00 -2.61
CA TYR A 4 5.33 -9.65 -1.36
C TYR A 4 4.32 -9.77 -0.19
N ASN A 5 4.84 -9.79 1.04
CA ASN A 5 4.07 -9.56 2.25
C ASN A 5 4.95 -8.83 3.27
N GLU A 6 5.70 -7.85 2.79
CA GLU A 6 6.70 -7.13 3.58
C GLU A 6 6.07 -5.89 4.20
N ARG A 7 6.36 -5.64 5.49
CA ARG A 7 5.95 -4.40 6.16
C ARG A 7 6.44 -3.18 5.37
N ILE A 8 5.56 -2.19 5.26
CA ILE A 8 5.93 -0.84 4.85
C ILE A 8 5.68 0.12 6.00
N ASP A 9 6.50 1.17 6.05
CA ASP A 9 6.33 2.25 7.00
C ASP A 9 5.54 3.37 6.33
N VAL A 10 4.26 3.50 6.68
CA VAL A 10 3.41 4.61 6.22
C VAL A 10 3.67 5.82 7.11
N ARG A 11 4.29 6.84 6.51
CA ARG A 11 4.73 8.04 7.24
C ARG A 11 3.67 9.14 7.28
N SER A 12 2.74 9.13 6.33
CA SER A 12 1.60 10.03 6.35
C SER A 12 0.41 9.44 5.61
N SER A 13 -0.78 9.86 6.02
CA SER A 13 -2.05 9.48 5.42
C SER A 13 -2.93 10.70 5.13
N THR A 14 -3.69 10.63 4.06
CA THR A 14 -4.72 11.62 3.69
C THR A 14 -6.02 10.88 3.45
N GLY A 15 -7.09 11.25 4.17
CA GLY A 15 -8.41 10.62 4.00
C GLY A 15 -8.43 9.11 4.27
N GLY A 16 -7.58 8.62 5.19
CA GLY A 16 -7.48 7.19 5.51
C GLY A 16 -6.70 6.35 4.50
N HIS A 17 -6.06 6.99 3.51
CA HIS A 17 -5.17 6.37 2.53
C HIS A 17 -3.73 6.86 2.72
N PRO A 18 -2.71 6.05 2.43
CA PRO A 18 -1.32 6.47 2.55
C PRO A 18 -1.00 7.55 1.53
N ALA A 19 -0.34 8.60 1.99
CA ALA A 19 0.16 9.70 1.16
C ALA A 19 1.68 9.59 0.95
N LEU A 20 2.39 9.00 1.90
CA LEU A 20 3.83 8.77 1.85
C LEU A 20 4.16 7.47 2.60
N PHE A 21 4.95 6.60 1.98
CA PHE A 21 5.44 5.38 2.63
C PHE A 21 6.90 5.09 2.27
N SER A 22 7.57 4.28 3.08
CA SER A 22 8.90 3.75 2.77
C SER A 22 8.88 2.23 2.66
N TRP A 23 9.64 1.70 1.70
CA TRP A 23 9.79 0.27 1.47
C TRP A 23 11.20 -0.02 0.96
N ARG A 24 11.89 -0.97 1.59
CA ARG A 24 13.27 -1.39 1.25
C ARG A 24 14.25 -0.22 1.11
N GLY A 25 14.16 0.75 2.02
CA GLY A 25 15.04 1.93 2.05
C GLY A 25 14.73 3.00 0.99
N ARG A 26 13.67 2.86 0.19
CA ARG A 26 13.20 3.90 -0.75
C ARG A 26 11.94 4.57 -0.22
N MET A 27 11.80 5.87 -0.48
CA MET A 27 10.56 6.61 -0.22
C MET A 27 9.66 6.65 -1.46
N PHE A 28 8.36 6.56 -1.23
CA PHE A 28 7.34 6.61 -2.28
C PHE A 28 6.23 7.58 -1.91
N ARG A 29 6.06 8.62 -2.73
CA ARG A 29 4.95 9.56 -2.62
C ARG A 29 3.76 9.04 -3.40
N VAL A 30 2.62 8.85 -2.73
CA VAL A 30 1.38 8.48 -3.42
C VAL A 30 0.86 9.68 -4.20
N ARG A 31 0.69 9.50 -5.51
CA ARG A 31 0.18 10.52 -6.43
C ARG A 31 -1.35 10.43 -6.56
N ARG A 32 -1.89 9.21 -6.57
CA ARG A 32 -3.34 8.95 -6.52
C ARG A 32 -3.62 7.52 -6.05
N VAL A 33 -4.77 7.34 -5.42
CA VAL A 33 -5.37 6.01 -5.22
C VAL A 33 -6.09 5.62 -6.51
N ILE A 34 -5.74 4.45 -7.06
CA ILE A 34 -6.37 3.88 -8.26
C ILE A 34 -7.61 3.07 -7.88
N GLY A 35 -7.54 2.34 -6.77
CA GLY A 35 -8.66 1.51 -6.31
C GLY A 35 -8.46 1.03 -4.87
N THR A 36 -9.57 0.69 -4.22
CA THR A 36 -9.58 0.10 -2.88
C THR A 36 -10.57 -1.07 -2.89
N TRP A 37 -10.16 -2.21 -2.34
CA TRP A 37 -10.97 -3.42 -2.23
C TRP A 37 -10.89 -3.92 -0.79
N ASN A 38 -12.06 -4.09 -0.17
CA ASN A 38 -12.17 -4.71 1.15
C ASN A 38 -12.41 -6.21 0.95
N SER A 39 -11.85 -7.03 1.84
CA SER A 39 -12.23 -8.44 1.91
C SER A 39 -13.72 -8.59 2.26
N ALA A 40 -14.28 -9.74 1.88
CA ALA A 40 -15.66 -10.05 2.21
C ALA A 40 -15.83 -10.25 3.73
N PRO A 41 -16.93 -9.76 4.33
CA PRO A 41 -17.25 -10.03 5.73
C PRO A 41 -17.29 -11.53 6.01
N GLY A 42 -16.81 -11.96 7.18
CA GLY A 42 -16.82 -13.37 7.60
C GLY A 42 -15.73 -14.24 6.97
N THR A 43 -14.80 -13.66 6.23
CA THR A 43 -13.57 -14.35 5.79
C THR A 43 -12.46 -14.18 6.83
N PRO A 44 -11.46 -15.08 6.90
CA PRO A 44 -10.31 -14.90 7.78
C PRO A 44 -9.56 -13.58 7.56
N ASP A 45 -9.61 -13.05 6.33
CA ASP A 45 -8.97 -11.80 5.93
C ASP A 45 -9.96 -10.62 5.94
N ALA A 46 -11.09 -10.70 6.65
CA ALA A 46 -12.11 -9.64 6.67
C ALA A 46 -11.57 -8.27 7.08
N ASP A 47 -10.49 -8.25 7.87
CA ASP A 47 -9.79 -7.04 8.31
C ASP A 47 -8.71 -6.56 7.31
N ILE A 48 -8.52 -7.25 6.18
CA ILE A 48 -7.53 -6.85 5.17
C ILE A 48 -8.19 -5.99 4.09
N ARG A 49 -7.62 -4.81 3.88
CA ARG A 49 -7.99 -3.86 2.83
C ARG A 49 -6.84 -3.72 1.83
N LEU A 50 -7.10 -4.03 0.57
CA LEU A 50 -6.17 -3.79 -0.53
C LEU A 50 -6.35 -2.37 -1.09
N VAL A 51 -5.25 -1.64 -1.24
CA VAL A 51 -5.21 -0.32 -1.87
C VAL A 51 -4.21 -0.35 -3.02
N ARG A 52 -4.66 -0.04 -4.23
CA ARG A 52 -3.78 0.17 -5.38
C ARG A 52 -3.51 1.66 -5.52
N VAL A 53 -2.23 2.03 -5.59
CA VAL A 53 -1.79 3.42 -5.72
C VAL A 53 -0.90 3.60 -6.94
N ALA A 54 -1.01 4.76 -7.58
CA ALA A 54 0.09 5.29 -8.38
C ALA A 54 1.00 6.08 -7.43
N ALA A 55 2.29 5.77 -7.43
CA ALA A 55 3.28 6.42 -6.61
C ALA A 55 4.49 6.86 -7.44
N GLU A 56 5.33 7.67 -6.82
CA GLU A 56 6.56 8.19 -7.38
C GLU A 56 7.67 7.97 -6.35
N SER A 57 8.79 7.37 -6.77
CA SER A 57 9.93 7.17 -5.87
C SER A 57 10.62 8.50 -5.55
N ASP A 58 11.50 8.49 -4.55
CA ASP A 58 12.43 9.58 -4.25
C ASP A 58 13.33 9.99 -5.43
N ARG A 59 13.48 9.14 -6.44
CA ARG A 59 14.20 9.43 -7.70
C ARG A 59 13.30 9.97 -8.81
N GLY A 60 12.00 10.14 -8.55
CA GLY A 60 11.03 10.56 -9.56
C GLY A 60 10.54 9.44 -10.48
N GLU A 61 10.81 8.17 -10.14
CA GLU A 61 10.38 7.03 -10.96
C GLU A 61 8.89 6.73 -10.69
N PRO A 62 8.00 6.78 -11.69
CA PRO A 62 6.61 6.41 -11.51
C PRO A 62 6.47 4.90 -11.28
N THR A 63 5.52 4.51 -10.45
CA THR A 63 5.25 3.11 -10.14
C THR A 63 3.77 2.91 -9.80
N ILE A 64 3.29 1.68 -9.96
CA ILE A 64 2.04 1.24 -9.35
C ILE A 64 2.40 0.30 -8.20
N ALA A 65 1.68 0.41 -7.09
CA ALA A 65 1.84 -0.51 -5.97
C ALA A 65 0.48 -0.96 -5.44
N ASP A 66 0.39 -2.26 -5.14
CA ASP A 66 -0.65 -2.85 -4.31
C ASP A 66 -0.09 -2.97 -2.90
N ILE A 67 -0.74 -2.28 -1.98
CA ILE A 67 -0.42 -2.30 -0.56
C ILE A 67 -1.66 -2.75 0.21
N THR A 68 -1.46 -3.50 1.27
CA THR A 68 -2.55 -3.98 2.13
C THR A 68 -2.47 -3.32 3.48
N LEU A 69 -3.62 -2.96 4.03
CA LEU A 69 -3.81 -2.57 5.41
C LEU A 69 -4.53 -3.70 6.13
N ASP A 70 -3.96 -4.16 7.24
CA ASP A 70 -4.70 -4.88 8.26
C ASP A 70 -5.38 -3.86 9.20
N THR A 71 -6.71 -3.80 9.17
CA THR A 71 -7.50 -2.85 9.97
C THR A 71 -7.57 -3.21 11.45
N ALA A 72 -7.26 -4.45 11.82
CA ALA A 72 -7.22 -4.88 13.22
C ALA A 72 -5.92 -4.42 13.90
N THR A 73 -4.79 -4.48 13.19
CA THR A 73 -3.46 -4.12 13.72
C THR A 73 -2.96 -2.74 13.27
N ALA A 74 -3.64 -2.12 12.30
CA ALA A 74 -3.21 -0.93 11.59
C ALA A 74 -1.88 -1.10 10.82
N ASP A 75 -1.46 -2.35 10.55
CA ASP A 75 -0.23 -2.64 9.84
C ASP A 75 -0.40 -2.54 8.33
N TRP A 76 0.60 -1.92 7.69
CA TRP A 76 0.68 -1.86 6.24
C TRP A 76 1.73 -2.81 5.68
N THR A 77 1.41 -3.47 4.57
CA THR A 77 2.35 -4.33 3.84
C THR A 77 2.35 -4.04 2.34
N MET A 78 3.50 -4.23 1.71
CA MET A 78 3.65 -4.27 0.26
C MET A 78 3.21 -5.65 -0.23
N ARG A 79 2.31 -5.68 -1.22
CA ARG A 79 1.82 -6.92 -1.85
C ARG A 79 2.35 -7.12 -3.25
N ARG A 80 2.42 -6.05 -4.05
CA ARG A 80 2.94 -6.09 -5.42
C ARG A 80 3.37 -4.70 -5.87
N MET A 81 4.38 -4.64 -6.72
CA MET A 81 4.86 -3.38 -7.31
C MET A 81 5.17 -3.57 -8.78
N TRP A 82 4.79 -2.58 -9.60
CA TRP A 82 5.07 -2.50 -11.03
C TRP A 82 5.98 -1.30 -11.30
N ASN A 83 7.10 -1.56 -11.96
CA ASN A 83 8.04 -0.59 -12.53
C ASN A 83 7.91 -0.74 -14.05
#